data_AF-A0A291DLH8-F1
#
_entry.id   AF-A0A291DLH8-F1
#
_cell.length_a   1.000
_cell.length_b   1.000
_cell.length_c   1.000
_cell.angle_alpha   90.00
_cell.angle_beta   90.00
_cell.angle_gamma   90.00
#
_symmetry.space_group_name_H-M   'P 1'
#
loop_
_entity.id
_entity.type
_entity.pdbx_description
1 polymer ?
#
loop_
_entity_poly.entity_id
_entity_poly.type
_entity_poly.pdbx_seq_one_letter_code
_entity_poly.pdbx_strand_id
1 'polypeptide(L)'
;MQTNNDKKEEILKIALKNFSENGYEKTKLATIASEAETSTTTIYSFFKIKHDLFEAAIEYCLRIIDKRLKENAMNSNSLAEYIELIIAQAKDFSIREKYILNFYMLITTNSVPIKNTELIELFEKNKFSYYTKFYSQYKTKDRFKILFLDSVLNMYICSFYNEFYKEKLKLYLSLYDHQVDAENTFEANLLDYLKAWMNEEGKQK
;
A
#
# COMPACT_ATOMS: atom_id res chain seq x y z
N MET A 1 17.93 -27.60 0.96
CA MET A 1 18.12 -27.02 2.30
C MET A 1 17.64 -25.58 2.25
N GLN A 2 16.69 -25.20 3.11
CA GLN A 2 16.19 -23.82 3.21
C GLN A 2 17.32 -22.95 3.81
N THR A 3 17.63 -21.82 3.19
CA THR A 3 18.70 -20.93 3.71
C THR A 3 18.19 -20.13 4.92
N ASN A 4 19.12 -19.59 5.71
CA ASN A 4 18.78 -18.74 6.87
C ASN A 4 17.94 -17.51 6.45
N ASN A 5 18.14 -17.03 5.21
CA ASN A 5 17.37 -15.92 4.64
C ASN A 5 15.94 -16.33 4.26
N ASP A 6 15.77 -17.50 3.64
CA ASP A 6 14.44 -18.02 3.29
C ASP A 6 13.59 -18.22 4.56
N LYS A 7 14.22 -18.66 5.66
CA LYS A 7 13.51 -18.82 6.94
C LYS A 7 13.10 -17.49 7.56
N LYS A 8 13.98 -16.48 7.48
CA LYS A 8 13.67 -15.13 7.94
C LYS A 8 12.49 -14.54 7.17
N GLU A 9 12.47 -14.65 5.84
CA GLU A 9 11.34 -14.17 5.03
C GLU A 9 10.03 -14.90 5.33
N GLU A 10 10.07 -16.22 5.55
CA GLU A 10 8.90 -17.00 5.98
C GLU A 10 8.32 -16.47 7.30
N ILE A 11 9.18 -16.27 8.30
CA ILE A 11 8.79 -15.69 9.60
C ILE A 11 8.19 -14.29 9.40
N LEU A 12 8.78 -13.45 8.55
CA LEU A 12 8.28 -12.09 8.27
C LEU A 12 6.90 -12.11 7.59
N LYS A 13 6.68 -13.01 6.64
CA LYS A 13 5.38 -13.18 5.97
C LYS A 13 4.30 -13.58 6.98
N ILE A 14 4.60 -14.53 7.85
CA ILE A 14 3.67 -15.03 8.88
C ILE A 14 3.42 -13.98 9.97
N ALA A 15 4.46 -13.26 10.39
CA ALA A 15 4.36 -12.16 11.33
C ALA A 15 3.47 -11.04 10.78
N LEU A 16 3.71 -10.62 9.53
CA LEU A 16 2.91 -9.61 8.85
C LEU A 16 1.42 -10.01 8.84
N LYS A 17 1.11 -11.25 8.45
CA LYS A 17 -0.26 -11.78 8.49
C LYS A 17 -0.85 -11.70 9.90
N ASN A 18 -0.15 -12.24 10.89
CA ASN A 18 -0.60 -12.27 12.28
C ASN A 18 -0.85 -10.88 12.86
N PHE A 19 0.04 -9.91 12.58
CA PHE A 19 -0.12 -8.52 13.01
C PHE A 19 -1.28 -7.83 12.30
N SER A 20 -1.48 -8.10 11.01
CA SER A 20 -2.57 -7.51 10.23
C SER A 20 -3.95 -7.98 10.68
N GLU A 21 -4.07 -9.22 11.17
CA GLU A 21 -5.33 -9.85 11.58
C GLU A 21 -5.64 -9.59 13.04
N ASN A 22 -4.64 -9.68 13.92
CA ASN A 22 -4.85 -9.64 15.37
C ASN A 22 -4.47 -8.29 16.01
N GLY A 23 -3.76 -7.44 15.28
CA GLY A 23 -3.12 -6.23 15.80
C GLY A 23 -1.86 -6.54 16.61
N TYR A 24 -0.99 -5.53 16.76
CA TYR A 24 0.31 -5.71 17.40
C TYR A 24 0.20 -6.33 18.80
N GLU A 25 -0.60 -5.76 19.71
CA GLU A 25 -0.65 -6.20 21.12
C GLU A 25 -1.03 -7.68 21.28
N LYS A 26 -2.04 -8.16 20.56
CA LYS A 26 -2.58 -9.52 20.72
C LYS A 26 -1.72 -10.60 20.06
N THR A 27 -0.87 -10.25 19.10
CA THR A 27 0.01 -11.21 18.42
C THR A 27 1.08 -11.76 19.36
N LYS A 28 1.16 -13.08 19.50
CA LYS A 28 2.18 -13.76 20.32
C LYS A 28 3.29 -14.32 19.43
N LEU A 29 4.55 -14.15 19.83
CA LEU A 29 5.70 -14.74 19.11
C LEU A 29 5.62 -16.27 19.03
N ALA A 30 5.02 -16.91 20.04
CA ALA A 30 4.78 -18.36 20.02
C ALA A 30 3.83 -18.79 18.90
N THR A 31 2.80 -17.99 18.60
CA THR A 31 1.87 -18.24 17.48
C THR A 31 2.62 -18.17 16.16
N ILE A 32 3.41 -17.10 15.96
CA ILE A 32 4.23 -16.93 14.75
C ILE A 32 5.24 -18.07 14.60
N ALA A 33 5.91 -18.48 15.68
CA ALA A 33 6.87 -19.59 15.64
C ALA A 33 6.22 -20.90 15.23
N SER A 34 5.05 -21.20 15.80
CA SER A 34 4.29 -22.41 15.49
C SER A 34 3.83 -22.42 14.03
N GLU A 35 3.27 -21.31 13.53
CA GLU A 35 2.82 -21.19 12.15
C GLU A 35 3.99 -21.24 11.15
N ALA A 36 5.16 -20.72 11.54
CA ALA A 36 6.38 -20.75 10.75
C ALA A 36 7.17 -22.06 10.91
N GLU A 37 6.57 -23.10 11.51
CA GLU A 37 7.20 -24.40 11.75
C GLU A 37 8.61 -24.26 12.35
N THR A 38 8.74 -23.41 13.36
CA THR A 38 10.00 -23.09 14.02
C THR A 38 9.83 -22.89 15.53
N SER A 39 10.91 -22.55 16.23
CA SER A 39 10.89 -22.29 17.66
C SER A 39 10.88 -20.79 17.96
N THR A 40 10.35 -20.40 19.12
CA THR A 40 10.48 -19.03 19.62
C THR A 40 11.94 -18.63 19.78
N THR A 41 12.82 -19.56 20.17
CA THR A 41 14.27 -19.36 20.20
C THR A 41 14.84 -18.97 18.84
N THR A 42 14.36 -19.57 17.76
CA THR A 42 14.74 -19.21 16.38
C THR A 42 14.27 -17.81 16.02
N ILE A 43 13.05 -17.42 16.41
CA ILE A 43 12.61 -16.03 16.21
C ILE A 43 13.51 -15.06 16.98
N TYR A 44 13.83 -15.37 18.23
CA TYR A 44 14.71 -14.54 19.07
C TYR A 44 16.14 -14.43 18.55
N SER A 45 16.63 -15.41 17.77
CA SER A 45 17.94 -15.30 17.12
C SER A 45 17.95 -14.29 15.97
N PHE A 46 16.80 -14.03 15.34
CA PHE A 46 16.65 -13.00 14.30
C PHE A 46 16.20 -11.65 14.86
N PHE A 47 15.29 -11.65 15.84
CA PHE A 47 14.59 -10.47 16.33
C PHE A 47 14.58 -10.49 17.86
N LYS A 48 15.34 -9.61 18.50
CA LYS A 48 15.57 -9.68 19.96
C LYS A 48 14.29 -9.46 20.75
N ILE A 49 13.42 -8.59 20.26
CA ILE A 49 12.10 -8.33 20.83
C ILE A 49 11.02 -8.31 19.75
N LYS A 50 9.75 -8.43 20.16
CA LYS A 50 8.59 -8.38 19.26
C LYS A 50 8.53 -7.11 18.42
N HIS A 51 8.99 -5.98 18.97
CA HIS A 51 9.06 -4.71 18.24
C HIS A 51 10.06 -4.80 17.07
N ASP A 52 11.20 -5.46 17.23
CA ASP A 52 12.17 -5.66 16.13
C ASP A 52 11.57 -6.52 15.00
N LEU A 53 10.78 -7.54 15.35
CA LEU A 53 10.05 -8.33 14.36
C LEU A 53 9.00 -7.50 13.62
N PHE A 54 8.32 -6.60 14.34
CA PHE A 54 7.36 -5.69 13.74
C PHE A 54 8.02 -4.70 12.78
N GLU A 55 9.12 -4.04 13.19
CA GLU A 55 9.92 -3.15 12.31
C GLU A 55 10.41 -3.88 11.05
N ALA A 56 10.90 -5.11 11.20
CA ALA A 56 11.31 -5.91 10.05
C ALA A 56 10.13 -6.31 9.15
N ALA A 57 8.94 -6.51 9.72
CA ALA A 57 7.72 -6.75 8.96
C ALA A 57 7.25 -5.48 8.22
N ILE A 58 7.46 -4.27 8.77
CA ILE A 58 7.28 -2.99 8.06
C ILE A 58 8.18 -2.94 6.83
N GLU A 59 9.48 -3.18 7.00
CA GLU A 59 10.43 -3.20 5.89
C GLU A 59 10.02 -4.21 4.81
N TYR A 60 9.65 -5.42 5.22
CA TYR A 60 9.17 -6.46 4.30
C TYR A 60 7.91 -6.03 3.55
N CYS A 61 6.92 -5.44 4.24
CA CYS A 61 5.69 -4.96 3.63
C CYS A 61 5.96 -3.85 2.60
N LEU A 62 6.70 -2.81 3.01
CA LEU A 62 7.02 -1.67 2.15
C LEU A 62 7.88 -2.10 0.95
N ARG A 63 8.77 -3.09 1.12
CA ARG A 63 9.55 -3.67 0.01
C ARG A 63 8.67 -4.37 -1.03
N ILE A 64 7.64 -5.11 -0.60
CA ILE A 64 6.69 -5.74 -1.52
C ILE A 64 5.95 -4.65 -2.31
N ILE A 65 5.41 -3.65 -1.62
CA ILE A 65 4.64 -2.57 -2.25
C ILE A 65 5.54 -1.75 -3.20
N ASP A 66 6.73 -1.35 -2.77
CA ASP A 66 7.69 -0.60 -3.58
C ASP A 66 8.04 -1.34 -4.87
N LYS A 67 8.37 -2.64 -4.78
CA LYS A 67 8.66 -3.48 -5.95
C LYS A 67 7.51 -3.45 -6.95
N ARG A 68 6.28 -3.57 -6.47
CA ARG A 68 5.07 -3.57 -7.29
C ARG A 68 4.80 -2.21 -7.93
N LEU A 69 4.94 -1.13 -7.17
CA LEU A 69 4.81 0.23 -7.70
C LEU A 69 5.88 0.52 -8.76
N LYS A 70 7.11 0.06 -8.54
CA LYS A 70 8.20 0.15 -9.52
C LYS A 70 7.89 -0.60 -10.81
N GLU A 71 7.44 -1.85 -10.70
CA GLU A 71 7.01 -2.67 -11.84
C GLU A 71 5.91 -1.97 -12.64
N ASN A 72 4.87 -1.46 -11.98
CA ASN A 72 3.79 -0.72 -12.63
C ASN A 72 4.31 0.53 -13.34
N ALA A 73 5.16 1.32 -12.67
CA ALA A 73 5.73 2.53 -13.25
C ALA A 73 6.60 2.23 -14.47
N MET A 74 7.39 1.15 -14.44
CA MET A 74 8.19 0.69 -15.57
C MET A 74 7.32 0.25 -16.76
N ASN A 75 6.21 -0.42 -16.49
CA ASN A 75 5.30 -0.96 -17.50
C ASN A 75 4.27 0.06 -18.02
N SER A 76 4.31 1.31 -17.54
CA SER A 76 3.40 2.36 -17.96
C SER A 76 4.09 3.37 -18.89
N ASN A 77 3.36 3.83 -19.90
CA ASN A 77 3.76 4.88 -20.83
C ASN A 77 3.22 6.26 -20.42
N SER A 78 2.25 6.31 -19.51
CA SER A 78 1.66 7.56 -19.00
C SER A 78 1.33 7.47 -17.51
N LEU A 79 1.15 8.63 -16.87
CA LEU A 79 0.71 8.71 -15.48
C LEU A 79 -0.68 8.07 -15.28
N ALA A 80 -1.58 8.23 -16.26
CA ALA A 80 -2.90 7.62 -16.23
C ALA A 80 -2.82 6.08 -16.20
N GLU A 81 -2.04 5.50 -17.10
CA GLU A 81 -1.82 4.05 -17.17
C GLU A 81 -1.18 3.53 -15.87
N TYR A 82 -0.25 4.29 -15.29
CA TYR A 82 0.33 3.97 -13.99
C TYR A 82 -0.70 3.90 -12.87
N ILE A 83 -1.60 4.89 -12.81
CA ILE A 83 -2.70 4.93 -11.84
C ILE A 83 -3.65 3.74 -12.03
N GLU A 84 -4.03 3.44 -13.28
CA GLU A 84 -4.88 2.31 -13.63
C GLU A 84 -4.26 0.98 -13.16
N LEU A 85 -2.96 0.78 -13.38
CA LEU A 85 -2.24 -0.41 -12.89
C LEU A 85 -2.17 -0.48 -11.35
N ILE A 86 -1.96 0.64 -10.66
CA ILE A 86 -1.99 0.69 -9.19
C ILE A 86 -3.36 0.23 -8.67
N ILE A 87 -4.44 0.78 -9.22
CA ILE A 87 -5.81 0.45 -8.79
C ILE A 87 -6.11 -1.03 -9.05
N ALA A 88 -5.82 -1.52 -10.24
CA ALA A 88 -6.04 -2.93 -10.60
C ALA A 88 -5.27 -3.88 -9.68
N GLN A 89 -4.01 -3.57 -9.39
CA GLN A 89 -3.19 -4.34 -8.48
C GLN A 89 -3.71 -4.27 -7.03
N ALA A 90 -4.13 -3.10 -6.56
CA ALA A 90 -4.71 -2.96 -5.22
C ALA A 90 -6.00 -3.79 -5.07
N LYS A 91 -6.84 -3.88 -6.11
CA LYS A 91 -8.00 -4.78 -6.13
C LYS A 91 -7.56 -6.25 -6.00
N ASP A 92 -6.55 -6.68 -6.74
CA ASP A 92 -6.04 -8.07 -6.63
C ASP A 92 -5.48 -8.37 -5.23
N PHE A 93 -4.69 -7.46 -4.65
CA PHE A 93 -4.23 -7.57 -3.26
C PHE A 93 -5.39 -7.67 -2.28
N SER A 94 -6.46 -6.88 -2.46
CA SER A 94 -7.62 -6.90 -1.55
C SER A 94 -8.32 -8.26 -1.48
N ILE A 95 -8.17 -9.09 -2.53
CA ILE A 95 -8.75 -10.43 -2.64
C ILE A 95 -7.75 -11.51 -2.20
N ARG A 96 -6.53 -11.49 -2.76
CA ARG A 96 -5.55 -12.59 -2.60
C ARG A 96 -4.65 -12.43 -1.40
N GLU A 97 -4.27 -11.20 -1.08
CA GLU A 97 -3.24 -10.89 -0.09
C GLU A 97 -3.63 -9.70 0.79
N LYS A 98 -4.90 -9.67 1.22
CA LYS A 98 -5.50 -8.56 2.00
C LYS A 98 -4.66 -8.16 3.22
N TYR A 99 -3.97 -9.13 3.82
CA TYR A 99 -3.08 -8.94 4.96
C TYR A 99 -1.97 -7.90 4.69
N ILE A 100 -1.48 -7.76 3.44
CA ILE A 100 -0.50 -6.73 3.05
C ILE A 100 -1.10 -5.33 3.10
N LEU A 101 -2.29 -5.13 2.54
CA LEU A 101 -2.97 -3.82 2.57
C LEU A 101 -3.43 -3.45 3.99
N ASN A 102 -3.94 -4.42 4.75
CA ASN A 102 -4.27 -4.22 6.15
C ASN A 102 -3.05 -3.80 6.97
N PHE A 103 -1.89 -4.44 6.76
CA PHE A 103 -0.66 -4.09 7.45
C PHE A 103 -0.14 -2.71 7.01
N TYR A 104 -0.20 -2.38 5.72
CA TYR A 104 0.09 -1.04 5.22
C TYR A 104 -0.78 0.05 5.87
N MET A 105 -2.05 -0.25 6.13
CA MET A 105 -2.93 0.64 6.89
C MET A 105 -2.47 0.83 8.34
N LEU A 106 -1.98 -0.21 9.02
CA LEU A 106 -1.41 -0.07 10.38
C LEU A 106 -0.17 0.83 10.39
N ILE A 107 0.67 0.74 9.36
CA ILE A 107 1.84 1.60 9.16
C ILE A 107 1.40 3.06 8.97
N THR A 108 0.52 3.32 8.01
CA THR A 108 0.11 4.69 7.62
C THR A 108 -0.73 5.40 8.68
N THR A 109 -1.42 4.66 9.54
CA THR A 109 -2.15 5.20 10.69
C THR A 109 -1.29 5.33 11.95
N ASN A 110 -0.01 4.95 11.89
CA ASN A 110 0.92 4.92 13.01
C ASN A 110 0.33 4.17 14.23
N SER A 111 -0.35 3.04 13.97
CA SER A 111 -1.01 2.22 15.00
C SER A 111 -0.02 1.68 16.05
N VAL A 112 1.25 1.58 15.68
CA VAL A 112 2.39 1.27 16.55
C VAL A 112 3.50 2.26 16.20
N PRO A 113 4.20 2.86 17.18
CA PRO A 113 5.31 3.77 16.91
C PRO A 113 6.39 3.11 16.05
N ILE A 114 6.66 3.72 14.90
CA ILE A 114 7.72 3.30 13.98
C ILE A 114 9.02 3.98 14.40
N LYS A 115 10.05 3.18 14.73
CA LYS A 115 11.36 3.70 15.13
C LYS A 115 12.23 4.05 13.94
N ASN A 116 12.20 3.24 12.89
CA ASN A 116 13.03 3.46 11.71
C ASN A 116 12.29 4.35 10.69
N THR A 117 12.29 5.66 10.91
CA THR A 117 11.62 6.62 10.01
C THR A 117 12.32 6.77 8.66
N GLU A 118 13.62 6.47 8.57
CA GLU A 118 14.38 6.48 7.32
C GLU A 118 13.81 5.49 6.29
N LEU A 119 13.24 4.37 6.77
CA LEU A 119 12.56 3.40 5.93
C LEU A 119 11.33 4.01 5.22
N ILE A 120 10.54 4.80 5.95
CA ILE A 120 9.36 5.47 5.41
C ILE A 120 9.81 6.55 4.42
N GLU A 121 10.82 7.34 4.77
CA GLU A 121 11.37 8.36 3.87
C GLU A 121 11.85 7.75 2.55
N LEU A 122 12.58 6.64 2.61
CA LEU A 122 13.06 5.94 1.42
C LEU A 122 11.89 5.42 0.56
N PHE A 123 10.88 4.81 1.19
CA PHE A 123 9.69 4.34 0.49
C PHE A 123 8.94 5.48 -0.21
N GLU A 124 8.69 6.58 0.50
CA GLU A 124 8.00 7.75 -0.07
C GLU A 124 8.82 8.44 -1.17
N LYS A 125 10.15 8.50 -1.01
CA LYS A 125 11.05 9.02 -2.06
C LYS A 125 11.01 8.18 -3.33
N ASN A 126 11.01 6.85 -3.19
CA ASN A 126 10.88 5.94 -4.32
C ASN A 126 9.52 6.10 -5.00
N LYS A 127 8.43 6.07 -4.21
CA LYS A 127 7.07 6.27 -4.69
C LYS A 127 6.90 7.59 -5.44
N PHE A 128 7.40 8.68 -4.86
CA PHE A 128 7.43 9.99 -5.51
C PHE A 128 8.19 9.95 -6.85
N SER A 129 9.34 9.25 -6.90
CA SER A 129 10.09 9.10 -8.15
C SER A 129 9.28 8.43 -9.25
N TYR A 130 8.45 7.43 -8.90
CA TYR A 130 7.59 6.72 -9.85
C TYR A 130 6.52 7.63 -10.46
N TYR A 131 5.93 8.53 -9.67
CA TYR A 131 5.04 9.57 -10.19
C TYR A 131 5.78 10.55 -11.12
N THR A 132 6.95 11.04 -10.68
CA THR A 132 7.69 12.05 -11.46
C THR A 132 8.28 11.54 -12.77
N LYS A 133 8.40 10.22 -12.97
CA LYS A 133 8.85 9.60 -14.23
C LYS A 133 8.08 10.13 -15.45
N PHE A 134 6.80 10.46 -15.28
CA PHE A 134 5.92 10.89 -16.37
C PHE A 134 5.98 12.39 -16.66
N TYR A 135 6.88 13.13 -15.99
CA TYR A 135 7.09 14.55 -16.18
C TYR A 135 8.44 14.80 -16.85
N SER A 136 8.46 15.60 -17.92
CA SER A 136 9.71 16.05 -18.54
C SER A 136 10.49 17.00 -17.62
N GLN A 137 9.77 17.89 -16.94
CA GLN A 137 10.22 18.74 -15.83
C GLN A 137 9.04 18.95 -14.89
N TYR A 138 9.27 18.94 -13.57
CA TYR A 138 8.22 19.21 -12.58
C TYR A 138 8.58 20.43 -11.74
N LYS A 139 7.59 21.30 -11.52
CA LYS A 139 7.67 22.53 -10.72
C LYS A 139 7.29 22.24 -9.26
N THR A 140 7.50 23.20 -8.37
CA THR A 140 7.06 23.11 -6.97
C THR A 140 5.56 22.82 -6.85
N LYS A 141 4.73 23.41 -7.73
CA LYS A 141 3.27 23.16 -7.75
C LYS A 141 2.90 21.72 -8.09
N ASP A 142 3.71 21.03 -8.90
CA ASP A 142 3.46 19.63 -9.26
C ASP A 142 3.66 18.69 -8.08
N ARG A 143 4.52 19.05 -7.12
CA ARG A 143 4.68 18.28 -5.88
C ARG A 143 3.39 18.23 -5.06
N PHE A 144 2.66 19.35 -4.99
CA PHE A 144 1.36 19.39 -4.31
C PHE A 144 0.31 18.57 -5.06
N LYS A 145 0.27 18.66 -6.40
CA LYS A 145 -0.62 17.82 -7.21
C LYS A 145 -0.36 16.33 -6.98
N ILE A 146 0.92 15.92 -7.00
CA ILE A 146 1.30 14.53 -6.75
C ILE A 146 0.90 14.09 -5.34
N LEU A 147 1.13 14.92 -4.32
CA LEU A 147 0.72 14.61 -2.94
C LEU A 147 -0.79 14.39 -2.82
N PHE A 148 -1.59 15.28 -3.41
CA PHE A 148 -3.05 15.18 -3.39
C PHE A 148 -3.55 13.97 -4.21
N LEU A 149 -2.94 13.70 -5.37
CA LEU A 149 -3.22 12.52 -6.19
C LEU A 149 -2.97 11.25 -5.36
N ASP A 150 -1.79 11.14 -4.76
CA ASP A 150 -1.40 10.01 -3.92
C ASP A 150 -2.37 9.79 -2.76
N SER A 151 -2.78 10.89 -2.10
CA SER A 151 -3.72 10.86 -0.99
C SER A 151 -5.11 10.36 -1.42
N VAL A 152 -5.62 10.84 -2.55
CA VAL A 152 -6.91 10.40 -3.10
C VAL A 152 -6.87 8.93 -3.50
N LEU A 153 -5.79 8.50 -4.16
CA LEU A 153 -5.60 7.10 -4.53
C LEU A 153 -5.54 6.20 -3.30
N ASN A 154 -4.80 6.60 -2.26
CA ASN A 154 -4.73 5.83 -1.02
C ASN A 154 -6.11 5.68 -0.36
N MET A 155 -6.90 6.76 -0.29
CA MET A 155 -8.26 6.72 0.25
C MET A 155 -9.20 5.83 -0.57
N TYR A 156 -9.08 5.86 -1.90
CA TYR A 156 -9.85 4.97 -2.78
C TYR A 156 -9.43 3.51 -2.61
N ILE A 157 -8.12 3.22 -2.59
CA ILE A 157 -7.60 1.86 -2.35
C ILE A 157 -8.07 1.30 -1.00
N CYS A 158 -8.15 2.13 0.04
CA CYS A 158 -8.72 1.74 1.33
C CYS A 158 -10.14 1.18 1.23
N SER A 159 -10.98 1.65 0.29
CA SER A 159 -12.36 1.13 0.16
C SER A 159 -12.42 -0.32 -0.30
N PHE A 160 -11.33 -0.87 -0.85
CA PHE A 160 -11.28 -2.28 -1.28
C PHE A 160 -11.15 -3.26 -0.12
N TYR A 161 -10.60 -2.82 1.03
CA TYR A 161 -10.26 -3.73 2.13
C TYR A 161 -10.71 -3.26 3.52
N ASN A 162 -11.04 -1.98 3.69
CA ASN A 162 -11.50 -1.41 4.95
C ASN A 162 -13.00 -1.07 4.89
N GLU A 163 -13.77 -1.55 5.88
CA GLU A 163 -15.23 -1.43 5.89
C GLU A 163 -15.73 0.02 5.98
N PHE A 164 -15.04 0.88 6.74
CA PHE A 164 -15.42 2.29 6.85
C PHE A 164 -15.34 3.00 5.50
N TYR A 165 -14.23 2.82 4.78
CA TYR A 165 -14.04 3.44 3.46
C TYR A 165 -14.96 2.82 2.40
N LYS A 166 -15.27 1.53 2.53
CA LYS A 166 -16.25 0.84 1.68
C LYS A 166 -17.66 1.41 1.84
N GLU A 167 -18.14 1.53 3.07
CA GLU A 167 -19.46 2.12 3.35
C GLU A 167 -19.51 3.60 2.96
N LYS A 168 -18.43 4.35 3.19
CA LYS A 168 -18.30 5.72 2.70
C LYS A 168 -18.46 5.77 1.18
N LEU A 169 -17.73 4.95 0.43
CA LEU A 169 -17.83 4.92 -1.03
C LEU A 169 -19.27 4.58 -1.48
N LYS A 170 -19.86 3.51 -0.93
CA LYS A 170 -21.25 3.12 -1.24
C LYS A 170 -22.26 4.24 -1.02
N LEU A 171 -22.12 5.02 0.05
CA LEU A 171 -23.00 6.16 0.32
C LEU A 171 -22.93 7.22 -0.78
N TYR A 172 -21.73 7.53 -1.30
CA TYR A 172 -21.61 8.49 -2.40
C TYR A 172 -22.04 7.88 -3.73
N LEU A 173 -21.90 6.56 -3.90
CA LEU A 173 -22.35 5.85 -5.10
C LEU A 173 -23.86 5.59 -5.14
N SER A 174 -24.57 5.58 -4.02
CA SER A 174 -26.04 5.41 -4.01
C SER A 174 -26.78 6.54 -4.72
N LEU A 175 -26.13 7.69 -4.92
CA LEU A 175 -26.64 8.78 -5.75
C LEU A 175 -26.68 8.43 -7.24
N TYR A 176 -26.06 7.32 -7.66
CA TYR A 176 -26.07 6.78 -9.02
C TYR A 176 -27.16 5.70 -9.22
N ASP A 177 -28.26 5.74 -8.44
CA ASP A 177 -29.35 4.76 -8.25
C ASP A 177 -29.99 4.13 -9.51
N HIS A 178 -29.56 4.53 -10.72
CA HIS A 178 -30.02 4.02 -12.02
C HIS A 178 -28.91 3.50 -12.95
N GLN A 179 -27.65 3.47 -12.53
CA GLN A 179 -26.56 2.94 -13.34
C GLN A 179 -26.29 1.48 -13.00
N VAL A 180 -26.54 0.60 -13.99
CA VAL A 180 -25.96 -0.75 -14.02
C VAL A 180 -24.44 -0.53 -14.01
N ASP A 181 -23.77 -0.92 -12.92
CA ASP A 181 -22.30 -0.80 -12.73
C ASP A 181 -21.77 0.57 -12.25
N ALA A 182 -22.33 1.07 -11.14
CA ALA A 182 -21.92 2.34 -10.51
C ALA A 182 -20.44 2.37 -10.08
N GLU A 183 -19.84 1.24 -9.68
CA GLU A 183 -18.43 1.18 -9.26
C GLU A 183 -17.47 1.38 -10.45
N ASN A 184 -17.67 0.67 -11.56
CA ASN A 184 -16.83 0.87 -12.75
C ASN A 184 -17.06 2.26 -13.37
N THR A 185 -18.29 2.77 -13.30
CA THR A 185 -18.57 4.15 -13.75
C THR A 185 -17.87 5.18 -12.87
N PHE A 186 -17.85 4.99 -11.55
CA PHE A 186 -17.10 5.86 -10.65
C PHE A 186 -15.60 5.81 -10.92
N GLU A 187 -15.02 4.63 -11.13
CA GLU A 187 -13.59 4.49 -11.43
C GLU A 187 -13.21 5.21 -12.73
N ALA A 188 -14.00 5.03 -13.80
CA ALA A 188 -13.81 5.74 -15.05
C ALA A 188 -13.87 7.26 -14.84
N ASN A 189 -14.89 7.75 -14.12
CA ASN A 189 -15.02 9.18 -13.81
C ASN A 189 -13.85 9.69 -12.96
N LEU A 190 -13.41 8.93 -11.95
CA LEU A 190 -12.25 9.28 -11.11
C LEU A 190 -11.00 9.44 -11.99
N LEU A 191 -10.74 8.48 -12.88
CA LEU A 191 -9.62 8.56 -13.80
C LEU A 191 -9.71 9.78 -14.72
N ASP A 192 -10.90 10.11 -15.22
CA ASP A 192 -11.11 11.30 -16.05
C ASP A 192 -10.88 12.60 -15.28
N TYR A 193 -11.36 12.71 -14.04
CA TYR A 193 -11.10 13.86 -13.17
C TYR A 193 -9.61 13.99 -12.86
N LEU A 194 -8.93 12.88 -12.52
CA LEU A 194 -7.49 12.87 -12.29
C LEU A 194 -6.74 13.27 -13.57
N LYS A 195 -7.07 12.70 -14.73
CA LYS A 195 -6.48 13.07 -16.02
C LYS A 195 -6.64 14.57 -16.31
N ALA A 196 -7.85 15.11 -16.15
CA ALA A 196 -8.12 16.53 -16.35
C ALA A 196 -7.27 17.41 -15.43
N TRP A 197 -7.28 17.12 -14.13
CA TRP A 197 -6.55 17.87 -13.11
C TRP A 197 -5.03 17.82 -13.30
N MET A 198 -4.49 16.68 -13.74
CA MET A 198 -3.06 16.56 -14.04
C MET A 198 -2.67 17.28 -15.36
N ASN A 199 -3.58 17.41 -16.32
CA ASN A 199 -3.34 18.02 -17.64
C ASN A 199 -3.60 19.55 -17.71
N GLU A 200 -4.09 20.19 -16.64
CA GLU A 200 -4.53 21.60 -16.65
C GLU A 200 -3.44 22.67 -16.93
N GLU A 201 -2.18 22.30 -17.24
CA GLU A 201 -1.12 23.27 -17.60
C GLU A 201 -1.07 23.67 -19.10
N GLY A 202 -2.20 23.59 -19.81
CA GLY A 202 -2.32 24.08 -21.20
C GLY A 202 -3.26 25.28 -21.41
N LYS A 203 -4.07 25.67 -20.42
CA LYS A 203 -5.20 26.61 -20.62
C LYS A 203 -5.28 27.76 -19.61
N GLN A 204 -4.13 28.25 -19.13
CA GLN A 204 -4.07 29.57 -18.54
C GLN A 204 -3.07 30.42 -19.34
N LYS A 205 -3.59 31.03 -20.41
CA LYS A 205 -3.07 32.28 -20.98
C LYS A 205 -4.02 33.39 -20.60
#